data_AF-A0AAF0PM52-F1
#
_entry.id   AF-A0AAF0PM52-F1
#
_cell.length_a   1.000
_cell.length_b   1.000
_cell.length_c   1.000
_cell.angle_alpha   90.00
_cell.angle_beta   90.00
_cell.angle_gamma   90.00
#
_symmetry.space_group_name_H-M   'P 1'
#
loop_
_entity.id
_entity.type
_entity.pdbx_description
1 polymer ?
#
loop_
_entity_poly.entity_id
_entity_poly.type
_entity_poly.pdbx_seq_one_letter_code
_entity_poly.pdbx_strand_id
1 'polypeptide(L)'
;MEFDQASTNPWETDYETIVRKFKMNGYENRIPEIVFWNLRNSRATPVKANQKGVALVSGFSKNLLTLFIEERDFNPEDLIEVAISGEEYQKLVVVD
;
A
#
# COMPACT_ATOMS: atom_id res chain seq x y z
N MET A 1 -4.10 13.98 -8.39
CA MET A 1 -4.45 12.55 -8.25
C MET A 1 -4.67 12.00 -9.64
N GLU A 2 -4.11 10.84 -9.97
CA GLU A 2 -4.09 10.26 -11.34
C GLU A 2 -5.46 9.75 -11.84
N PHE A 3 -6.54 10.11 -11.16
CA PHE A 3 -7.90 9.92 -11.66
C PHE A 3 -8.31 11.20 -12.37
N ASP A 4 -8.76 11.10 -13.63
CA ASP A 4 -9.28 12.25 -14.39
C ASP A 4 -10.42 12.96 -13.63
N GLN A 5 -11.15 12.22 -12.79
CA GLN A 5 -12.08 12.75 -11.80
C GLN A 5 -12.34 11.72 -10.69
N ALA A 6 -11.85 11.95 -9.47
CA ALA A 6 -12.20 11.13 -8.28
C ALA A 6 -12.86 11.93 -7.15
N SER A 7 -12.58 13.24 -7.08
CA SER A 7 -13.23 14.19 -6.18
C SER A 7 -13.82 15.35 -6.99
N THR A 8 -15.02 15.80 -6.59
CA THR A 8 -15.63 17.03 -7.10
C THR A 8 -14.98 18.29 -6.52
N ASN A 9 -14.14 18.14 -5.51
CA ASN A 9 -13.43 19.23 -4.85
C ASN A 9 -11.91 19.13 -5.14
N PRO A 10 -11.33 20.05 -5.92
CA PRO A 10 -9.91 20.01 -6.27
C PRO A 10 -8.98 20.30 -5.07
N TRP A 11 -9.53 20.77 -3.95
CA TRP A 11 -8.78 21.09 -2.73
C TRP A 11 -8.78 19.96 -1.69
N GLU A 12 -9.42 18.83 -1.98
CA GLU A 12 -9.53 17.68 -1.08
C GLU A 12 -8.99 16.42 -1.79
N THR A 13 -8.14 15.67 -1.10
CA THR A 13 -7.67 14.37 -1.58
C THR A 13 -8.76 13.30 -1.47
N ASP A 14 -8.64 12.22 -2.23
CA ASP A 14 -9.58 11.09 -2.17
C ASP A 14 -9.57 10.45 -0.77
N TYR A 15 -8.39 10.37 -0.14
CA TYR A 15 -8.27 9.89 1.23
C TYR A 15 -9.03 10.78 2.23
N GLU A 16 -8.86 12.11 2.16
CA GLU A 16 -9.59 13.06 3.02
C GLU A 16 -11.10 12.94 2.82
N THR A 17 -11.54 12.78 1.57
CA THR A 17 -12.96 12.55 1.23
C THR A 17 -13.50 11.28 1.88
N ILE A 18 -12.74 10.19 1.84
CA ILE A 18 -13.13 8.91 2.46
C ILE A 18 -13.20 9.07 3.99
N VAL A 19 -12.16 9.63 4.62
CA VAL A 19 -12.12 9.89 6.06
C VAL A 19 -13.33 10.71 6.50
N ARG A 20 -13.66 11.78 5.77
CA ARG A 20 -14.81 12.63 6.06
C ARG A 20 -16.12 11.85 5.95
N LYS A 21 -16.33 11.09 4.88
CA LYS A 21 -17.55 10.27 4.70
C LYS A 21 -17.70 9.21 5.80
N PHE A 22 -16.62 8.56 6.22
CA PHE A 22 -16.65 7.59 7.31
C PHE A 22 -17.05 8.25 8.64
N LYS A 23 -16.42 9.40 8.96
CA LYS A 23 -16.77 10.17 10.16
C LYS A 23 -18.24 10.61 10.17
N MET A 24 -18.75 11.12 9.04
CA MET A 24 -20.15 11.57 8.93
C MET A 24 -21.17 10.44 9.14
N ASN A 25 -20.79 9.18 8.87
CA ASN A 25 -21.65 8.02 9.06
C ASN A 25 -21.40 7.31 10.41
N GLY A 26 -20.65 7.92 11.34
CA GLY A 26 -20.39 7.35 12.67
C GLY A 26 -19.28 6.31 12.74
N TYR A 27 -18.47 6.17 11.68
CA TYR A 27 -17.36 5.22 11.61
C TYR A 27 -16.00 5.87 11.90
N GLU A 28 -15.97 6.87 12.78
CA GLU A 28 -14.75 7.65 13.10
C GLU A 28 -13.56 6.79 13.54
N ASN A 29 -13.81 5.68 14.26
CA ASN A 29 -12.81 4.75 14.75
C ASN A 29 -12.65 3.49 13.86
N ARG A 30 -13.28 3.48 12.68
CA ARG A 30 -13.27 2.36 11.72
C ARG A 30 -12.98 2.82 10.29
N ILE A 31 -12.11 3.82 10.16
CA ILE A 31 -11.60 4.25 8.86
C ILE A 31 -10.71 3.12 8.33
N PRO A 32 -10.95 2.61 7.10
CA PRO A 32 -10.15 1.54 6.53
C PRO A 32 -8.76 2.05 6.16
N GLU A 33 -7.80 1.13 6.17
CA GLU A 33 -6.50 1.36 5.53
C GLU A 33 -6.66 1.29 4.01
N ILE A 34 -5.98 2.19 3.28
CA ILE A 34 -6.11 2.31 1.83
C ILE A 34 -4.78 2.05 1.15
N VAL A 35 -4.75 1.07 0.26
CA VAL A 35 -3.60 0.83 -0.60
C VAL A 35 -3.84 1.43 -1.98
N PHE A 36 -3.02 2.41 -2.33
CA PHE A 36 -2.93 2.94 -3.69
C PHE A 36 -1.97 2.04 -4.48
N TRP A 37 -2.48 1.33 -5.49
CA TRP A 37 -1.66 0.43 -6.31
C TRP A 37 -1.40 1.03 -7.68
N ASN A 38 -0.17 1.48 -7.89
CA ASN A 38 0.30 1.98 -9.17
C ASN A 38 0.80 0.83 -10.07
N LEU A 39 -0.07 0.37 -10.97
CA LEU A 39 0.24 -0.67 -11.95
C LEU A 39 0.90 -0.13 -13.22
N ARG A 40 0.88 1.20 -13.42
CA ARG A 40 1.54 1.86 -14.54
C ARG A 40 2.95 2.24 -14.13
N ASN A 41 3.88 2.31 -15.09
CA ASN A 41 5.17 2.96 -14.85
C ASN A 41 4.98 4.49 -14.77
N SER A 42 4.40 4.98 -13.67
CA SER A 42 4.17 6.40 -13.36
C SER A 42 4.95 6.80 -12.11
N ARG A 43 5.44 8.04 -12.07
CA ARG A 43 6.10 8.63 -10.89
C ARG A 43 5.11 9.27 -9.91
N ALA A 44 3.81 9.13 -10.15
CA ALA A 44 2.79 9.72 -9.32
C ALA A 44 2.78 9.13 -7.91
N THR A 45 2.74 10.01 -6.91
CA THR A 45 2.71 9.68 -5.49
C THR A 45 1.45 10.29 -4.87
N PRO A 46 0.31 9.58 -4.89
CA PRO A 46 -0.97 10.14 -4.44
C PRO A 46 -1.06 10.35 -2.93
N VAL A 47 -0.09 9.81 -2.17
CA VAL A 47 -0.03 9.87 -0.70
C VAL A 47 1.40 10.15 -0.23
N LYS A 48 1.51 10.74 0.96
CA LYS A 48 2.80 10.95 1.62
C LYS A 48 3.25 9.67 2.32
N ALA A 49 4.55 9.39 2.31
CA ALA A 49 5.11 8.18 2.90
C ALA A 49 4.85 8.03 4.41
N ASN A 50 4.69 9.14 5.14
CA ASN A 50 4.46 9.15 6.59
C ASN A 50 2.98 9.29 6.99
N GLN A 51 2.06 9.19 6.03
CA GLN A 51 0.63 9.30 6.28
C GLN A 51 0.09 7.97 6.80
N LYS A 52 -0.45 7.96 8.02
CA LYS A 52 -1.05 6.76 8.63
C LYS A 52 -2.31 6.33 7.88
N GLY A 53 -2.54 5.02 7.80
CA GLY A 53 -3.73 4.43 7.18
C GLY A 53 -3.72 4.45 5.66
N VAL A 54 -2.59 4.76 5.02
CA VAL A 54 -2.41 4.65 3.58
C VAL A 54 -1.07 4.01 3.23
N ALA A 55 -1.04 3.27 2.14
CA ALA A 55 0.19 2.75 1.54
C ALA A 55 0.18 2.97 0.02
N LEU A 56 1.37 3.07 -0.58
CA LEU A 56 1.55 3.11 -2.03
C LEU A 56 2.36 1.89 -2.47
N VAL A 57 1.78 1.04 -3.29
CA VAL A 57 2.43 -0.12 -3.90
C VAL A 57 2.61 0.17 -5.39
N SER A 58 3.80 -0.08 -5.93
CA SER A 58 4.10 0.15 -7.35
C SER A 58 4.58 -1.13 -8.03
N GLY A 59 4.22 -1.29 -9.30
CA GLY A 59 4.56 -2.48 -10.10
C GLY A 59 3.62 -3.66 -9.85
N PHE A 60 3.87 -4.77 -10.54
CA PHE A 60 3.06 -5.98 -10.43
C PHE A 60 3.92 -7.23 -10.61
N SER A 61 3.75 -8.20 -9.73
CA SER A 61 4.19 -9.58 -9.93
C SER A 61 3.19 -10.53 -9.27
N LYS A 62 3.10 -11.77 -9.76
CA LYS A 62 2.22 -12.79 -9.17
C LYS A 62 2.55 -13.02 -7.70
N ASN A 63 3.83 -13.07 -7.36
CA ASN A 63 4.30 -13.27 -6.00
C ASN A 63 3.95 -12.09 -5.09
N LEU A 64 4.06 -10.85 -5.59
CA LEU A 64 3.65 -9.66 -4.84
C LEU A 64 2.16 -9.69 -4.50
N LEU A 65 1.31 -10.11 -5.42
CA LEU A 65 -0.13 -10.23 -5.16
C LEU A 65 -0.45 -11.34 -4.14
N THR A 66 0.22 -12.49 -4.23
CA THR A 66 0.06 -13.58 -3.25
C THR A 66 0.46 -13.11 -1.86
N LEU A 67 1.65 -12.53 -1.71
CA LEU A 67 2.12 -11.94 -0.45
C LEU A 67 1.13 -10.88 0.05
N PHE A 68 0.58 -10.07 -0.85
CA PHE A 68 -0.34 -9.00 -0.46
C PHE A 68 -1.67 -9.53 0.12
N ILE A 69 -2.15 -10.66 -0.37
CA ILE A 69 -3.41 -11.26 0.09
C ILE A 69 -3.21 -12.05 1.39
N GLU A 70 -2.05 -12.66 1.55
CA GLU A 70 -1.73 -13.53 2.69
C GLU A 70 -1.29 -12.72 3.92
N GLU A 71 -0.48 -11.68 3.74
CA GLU A 71 0.00 -10.84 4.83
C GLU A 71 -0.93 -9.67 5.13
N ARG A 72 -1.31 -9.51 6.40
CA ARG A 72 -2.21 -8.43 6.85
C ARG A 72 -1.48 -7.15 7.24
N ASP A 73 -0.16 -7.23 7.43
CA ASP A 73 0.67 -6.10 7.84
C ASP A 73 1.80 -5.90 6.82
N PHE A 74 1.86 -4.73 6.18
CA PHE A 74 2.81 -4.43 5.11
C PHE A 74 4.03 -3.71 5.66
N ASN A 75 5.00 -4.50 6.12
CA ASN A 75 6.35 -4.01 6.32
C ASN A 75 7.28 -4.60 5.24
N PRO A 76 7.94 -3.76 4.41
CA PRO A 76 8.89 -4.25 3.40
C PRO A 76 10.01 -5.12 3.97
N GLU A 77 10.49 -4.82 5.18
CA GLU A 77 11.56 -5.60 5.81
C GLU A 77 11.07 -7.01 6.16
N ASP A 78 9.91 -7.11 6.81
CA ASP A 78 9.31 -8.40 7.18
C ASP A 78 8.98 -9.24 5.93
N LEU A 79 8.51 -8.59 4.84
CA LEU A 79 8.25 -9.27 3.58
C LEU A 79 9.50 -9.86 2.94
N ILE A 80 10.63 -9.15 3.00
CA ILE A 80 11.90 -9.66 2.48
C ILE A 80 12.37 -10.83 3.34
N GLU A 81 12.29 -10.72 4.66
CA GLU A 81 12.65 -11.81 5.59
C GLU A 81 11.86 -13.09 5.29
N VAL A 82 10.53 -12.97 5.13
CA VAL A 82 9.67 -14.09 4.74
C VAL A 82 10.07 -14.65 3.38
N ALA A 83 10.29 -13.79 2.38
CA ALA A 83 10.65 -14.21 1.02
C ALA A 83 11.98 -14.99 0.95
N ILE A 84 12.94 -14.71 1.84
CA ILE A 84 14.25 -15.38 1.88
C ILE A 84 14.35 -16.48 2.94
N SER A 85 13.29 -16.75 3.71
CA SER A 85 13.30 -17.76 4.77
C SER A 85 13.21 -19.21 4.27
N GLY A 86 12.97 -19.42 2.98
CA GLY A 86 12.85 -20.74 2.35
C GLY A 86 14.14 -21.58 2.39
N GLU A 87 13.99 -22.91 2.38
CA GLU A 87 15.12 -23.87 2.42
C GLU A 87 16.14 -23.65 1.30
N GLU A 88 15.71 -23.11 0.16
CA GLU A 88 16.59 -22.79 -0.97
C GLU A 88 17.61 -21.70 -0.65
N TYR A 89 17.28 -20.77 0.25
CA TYR A 89 18.15 -19.65 0.63
C TYR A 89 19.01 -19.96 1.86
N GLN A 90 18.64 -20.97 2.67
CA GLN A 90 19.42 -21.38 3.86
C GLN A 90 20.83 -21.89 3.53
N LYS A 91 21.06 -22.32 2.29
CA LYS A 91 22.36 -22.84 1.82
C LYS A 91 23.29 -21.74 1.29
N LEU A 92 22.81 -20.50 1.22
CA LEU A 92 23.61 -19.38 0.74
C LEU A 92 24.70 -19.07 1.76
N VAL A 93 25.93 -18.90 1.27
CA VAL A 93 27.09 -18.52 2.06
C VAL A 93 27.55 -17.14 1.63
N VAL A 94 27.90 -16.30 2.61
CA VAL A 94 28.55 -15.02 2.33
C VAL A 94 30.00 -15.33 1.95
N VAL A 95 30.41 -14.91 0.76
CA VAL A 95 31.79 -15.00 0.29
C VAL A 95 32.38 -13.59 0.36
N ASP A 96 33.54 -13.46 1.00
CA ASP A 96 34.29 -12.22 1.19
C ASP A 96 35.22 -11.88 0.02
#